data_AF-A0A535X2U1-F1
#
_entry.id   AF-A0A535X2U1-F1
#
_cell.length_a   1.000
_cell.length_b   1.000
_cell.length_c   1.000
_cell.angle_alpha   90.00
_cell.angle_beta   90.00
_cell.angle_gamma   90.00
#
_symmetry.space_group_name_H-M   'P 1'
#
loop_
_entity.id
_entity.type
_entity.pdbx_description
1 polymer ?
#
loop_
_entity_poly.entity_id
_entity_poly.type
_entity_poly.pdbx_seq_one_letter_code
_entity_poly.pdbx_strand_id
1 'polypeptide(L)' 'MVERKRSTSPSNNLYEVLQVSPEANTEVIRAAYRTLARSQHPDVNPDPDATRHMRRLNAAYHILSDPA' A
#
# COMPACT_ATOMS: atom_id res chain seq x y z
N MET A 1 22.50 0.62 16.29
CA MET A 1 21.77 1.35 15.22
C MET A 1 21.88 0.50 13.96
N VAL A 2 20.89 -0.35 13.69
CA VAL A 2 21.01 -1.39 12.67
C VAL A 2 20.64 -0.85 11.30
N GLU A 3 21.64 -0.84 10.42
CA GLU A 3 21.65 -0.96 8.97
C GLU A 3 20.33 -0.66 8.22
N ARG A 4 20.34 0.45 7.50
CA ARG A 4 19.32 0.86 6.52
C ARG A 4 19.34 -0.12 5.36
N LYS A 5 18.56 -1.20 5.46
CA LYS A 5 18.33 -2.17 4.38
C LYS A 5 17.55 -1.48 3.25
N ARG A 6 18.25 -0.78 2.36
CA ARG A 6 17.71 -0.43 1.03
C ARG A 6 17.65 -1.70 0.20
N SER A 7 16.60 -2.49 0.43
CA SER A 7 16.22 -3.59 -0.43
C SER A 7 15.38 -3.01 -1.56
N THR A 8 16.05 -2.60 -2.64
CA THR A 8 15.41 -2.25 -3.91
C THR A 8 14.86 -3.54 -4.53
N SER A 9 13.67 -3.95 -4.09
CA SER A 9 12.86 -4.97 -4.75
C SER A 9 11.63 -4.27 -5.35
N PRO A 10 11.16 -4.67 -6.54
CA PRO A 10 9.97 -4.04 -7.17
C PRO A 10 8.73 -4.10 -6.28
N SER A 11 8.67 -5.08 -5.39
CA SER A 11 7.67 -5.26 -4.34
C SER A 11 7.66 -4.15 -3.28
N ASN A 12 8.81 -3.53 -2.99
CA ASN A 12 8.92 -2.50 -1.94
C ASN A 12 8.01 -1.31 -2.23
N ASN A 13 7.85 -0.95 -3.52
CA ASN A 13 6.93 0.09 -3.94
C ASN A 13 5.47 -0.20 -3.58
N LEU A 14 5.04 -1.47 -3.60
CA LEU A 14 3.65 -1.86 -3.31
C LEU A 14 3.37 -1.79 -1.80
N TYR A 15 4.31 -2.28 -0.99
CA TYR A 15 4.25 -2.15 0.47
C TYR A 15 4.33 -0.68 0.90
N GLU A 16 5.18 0.14 0.26
CA GLU A 16 5.26 1.59 0.50
C GLU A 16 3.97 2.33 0.12
N VAL A 17 3.31 1.96 -0.99
CA VAL A 17 2.00 2.50 -1.39
C VAL A 17 0.92 2.19 -0.36
N LEU A 18 0.93 0.99 0.20
CA LEU A 18 0.04 0.56 1.27
C LEU A 18 0.52 1.02 2.67
N GLN A 19 1.63 1.76 2.75
CA GLN A 19 2.30 2.16 3.99
C GLN A 19 2.44 1.03 5.02
N VAL A 20 2.72 -0.18 4.54
CA VAL A 20 2.93 -1.37 5.36
C VAL A 20 4.38 -1.83 5.26
N SER A 21 4.84 -2.55 6.27
CA SER A 21 6.14 -3.21 6.19
C SER A 21 6.11 -4.34 5.13
N PRO A 22 7.25 -4.61 4.46
CA PRO A 22 7.38 -5.76 3.56
C PRO A 22 7.25 -7.11 4.30
N GLU A 23 7.41 -7.11 5.61
CA GLU A 23 7.20 -8.25 6.51
C GLU A 23 5.76 -8.34 7.05
N ALA A 24 4.85 -7.47 6.58
CA ALA A 24 3.49 -7.42 7.08
C ALA A 24 2.65 -8.60 6.55
N ASN A 25 1.88 -9.23 7.43
CA ASN A 25 0.92 -10.28 7.05
C ASN A 25 -0.22 -9.73 6.18
N THR A 26 -0.85 -10.61 5.41
CA THR A 26 -2.01 -10.30 4.55
C THR A 26 -3.16 -9.64 5.33
N GLU A 27 -3.34 -9.99 6.61
CA GLU A 27 -4.31 -9.34 7.50
C GLU A 27 -4.00 -7.86 7.74
N VAL A 28 -2.71 -7.54 7.97
CA VAL A 28 -2.22 -6.16 8.15
C VAL A 28 -2.36 -5.38 6.85
N ILE A 29 -2.03 -6.00 5.72
CA ILE A 29 -2.18 -5.42 4.38
C ILE A 29 -3.64 -5.04 4.10
N ARG A 30 -4.59 -5.92 4.46
CA ARG A 30 -6.03 -5.68 4.31
C ARG A 30 -6.55 -4.59 5.24
N ALA A 31 -6.03 -4.49 6.45
CA ALA A 31 -6.39 -3.43 7.41
C ALA A 31 -5.85 -2.06 6.96
N ALA A 32 -4.59 -2.02 6.51
CA ALA A 32 -3.96 -0.82 5.98
C ALA A 32 -4.66 -0.32 4.70
N TYR A 33 -4.96 -1.22 3.77
CA TYR A 33 -5.73 -0.89 2.56
C TYR A 33 -7.06 -0.21 2.89
N ARG A 34 -7.84 -0.75 3.84
CA ARG A 34 -9.12 -0.15 4.24
C ARG A 34 -8.96 1.24 4.87
N THR A 35 -7.91 1.44 5.64
CA THR A 35 -7.62 2.72 6.29
C THR A 35 -7.19 3.76 5.24
N LEU A 36 -6.28 3.38 4.35
CA LEU A 36 -5.79 4.25 3.27
C LEU A 36 -6.85 4.55 2.23
N ALA A 37 -7.70 3.57 1.87
CA ALA A 37 -8.80 3.79 0.93
C ALA A 37 -9.80 4.82 1.45
N ARG A 38 -10.06 4.85 2.77
CA ARG A 38 -10.89 5.91 3.39
C ARG A 38 -10.16 7.25 3.39
N SER A 39 -8.86 7.26 3.65
CA SER A 39 -8.07 8.50 3.73
C SER A 39 -7.71 9.10 2.36
N GLN A 40 -7.73 8.29 1.30
CA GLN A 40 -7.49 8.70 -0.09
C GLN A 40 -8.81 8.71 -0.90
N HIS A 41 -9.96 8.62 -0.22
CA HIS A 41 -11.24 8.65 -0.89
C HIS A 41 -11.50 10.05 -1.47
N PRO A 42 -11.98 10.18 -2.72
CA PRO A 42 -12.24 11.48 -3.34
C PRO A 42 -13.27 12.33 -2.59
N ASP A 43 -14.10 11.70 -1.77
CA ASP A 43 -15.09 12.36 -0.90
C ASP A 43 -14.45 13.13 0.27
N VAL A 44 -13.30 12.67 0.78
CA VAL A 44 -12.55 13.35 1.86
C VAL A 44 -11.33 14.09 1.34
N ASN A 45 -10.80 13.69 0.19
CA ASN A 45 -9.65 14.31 -0.44
C ASN A 45 -9.99 14.65 -1.90
N PRO A 46 -10.33 15.92 -2.20
CA PRO A 46 -10.70 16.36 -3.55
C PRO A 46 -9.50 16.46 -4.51
N ASP A 47 -8.39 15.78 -4.20
CA ASP A 47 -7.17 15.81 -4.97
C ASP A 47 -7.33 14.99 -6.27
N PRO A 48 -6.95 15.54 -7.44
CA PRO A 48 -7.01 14.81 -8.71
C PRO A 48 -6.15 13.54 -8.71
N ASP A 49 -5.11 13.47 -7.88
CA ASP A 49 -4.25 12.30 -7.75
C ASP A 49 -4.85 11.21 -6.83
N ALA A 50 -5.93 11.50 -6.08
CA ALA A 50 -6.63 10.52 -5.25
C ALA A 50 -7.04 9.27 -6.06
N THR A 51 -7.46 9.46 -7.32
CA THR A 51 -7.79 8.36 -8.24
C THR A 51 -6.56 7.52 -8.58
N ARG A 52 -5.39 8.15 -8.78
CA ARG A 52 -4.14 7.43 -9.08
C ARG A 52 -3.63 6.69 -7.85
N HIS A 53 -3.72 7.31 -6.67
CA HIS A 53 -3.39 6.72 -5.39
C HIS A 53 -4.28 5.50 -5.10
N MET A 54 -5.59 5.61 -5.28
CA MET A 54 -6.53 4.50 -5.11
C MET A 54 -6.25 3.34 -6.09
N ARG A 55 -5.90 3.65 -7.35
CA ARG A 55 -5.49 2.62 -8.32
C ARG A 55 -4.22 1.89 -7.89
N ARG A 56 -3.20 2.62 -7.41
CA ARG A 56 -1.97 2.01 -6.89
C ARG A 56 -2.24 1.15 -5.65
N LEU A 57 -3.07 1.63 -4.72
CA LEU A 57 -3.49 0.88 -3.53
C LEU A 57 -4.18 -0.44 -3.90
N ASN A 58 -5.11 -0.42 -4.85
CA ASN A 58 -5.78 -1.62 -5.34
C ASN A 58 -4.81 -2.59 -6.03
N ALA A 59 -3.92 -2.09 -6.90
CA ALA A 59 -2.93 -2.93 -7.57
C ALA A 59 -1.97 -3.59 -6.57
N ALA A 60 -1.48 -2.82 -5.59
CA ALA A 60 -0.64 -3.32 -4.52
C ALA A 60 -1.36 -4.35 -3.66
N TYR A 61 -2.60 -4.08 -3.25
CA TYR A 61 -3.40 -5.02 -2.49
C TYR A 61 -3.63 -6.31 -3.27
N HIS A 62 -3.95 -6.23 -4.56
CA HIS A 62 -4.18 -7.41 -5.40
C HIS A 62 -2.93 -8.29 -5.52
N ILE A 63 -1.75 -7.70 -5.71
CA ILE A 63 -0.49 -8.46 -5.83
C ILE A 63 -0.08 -9.08 -4.49
N LEU A 64 -0.31 -8.37 -3.38
CA LEU A 64 0.12 -8.82 -2.05
C LEU A 64 -0.91 -9.74 -1.36
N SER A 65 -2.18 -9.64 -1.76
CA SER A 65 -3.27 -10.46 -1.23
C SER A 65 -3.44 -11.78 -1.97
N ASP A 66 -2.74 -11.99 -3.09
CA ASP A 66 -2.74 -13.25 -3.84
C ASP A 66 -1.50 -14.08 -3.48
N PRO A 67 -1.58 -14.97 -2.48
CA PRO A 67 -0.52 -15.93 -2.21
C PRO A 67 -0.63 -17.06 -3.25
N ALA A 68 0.16 -16.97 -4.33
CA ALA A 68 0.44 -18.12 -5.19
C ALA A 68 1.33 -19.15 -4.48
#